data_AF-A0A7Z0TMD5-F1
#
_entry.id   AF-A0A7Z0TMD5-F1
#
_cell.length_a   1.000
_cell.length_b   1.000
_cell.length_c   1.000
_cell.angle_alpha   90.00
_cell.angle_beta   90.00
_cell.angle_gamma   90.00
#
_symmetry.space_group_name_H-M   'P 1'
#
loop_
_entity.id
_entity.type
_entity.pdbx_description
1 polymer ?
#
loop_
_entity_poly.entity_id
_entity_poly.type
_entity_poly.pdbx_seq_one_letter_code
_entity_poly.pdbx_strand_id
1 'polypeptide(L)'
;MRAAVLGANDGIVSTAGLVVGVAGATESRDALLTAGLAGLLAGSMSMAAGEYVSVSTQRDSERAALAVVRRRLRERPQAGLG
;
A
#
# COMPACT_ATOMS: atom_id res chain seq x y z
N MET A 1 5.12 2.06 -12.47
CA MET A 1 3.91 1.69 -13.25
C MET A 1 3.34 0.32 -12.90
N ARG A 2 4.12 -0.74 -12.64
CA ARG A 2 3.57 -2.07 -12.25
C ARG A 2 2.73 -2.05 -10.96
N ALA A 3 3.15 -1.31 -9.93
CA ALA A 3 2.39 -1.16 -8.68
C ALA A 3 1.02 -0.50 -8.89
N ALA A 4 0.94 0.50 -9.77
CA ALA A 4 -0.33 1.15 -10.11
C ALA A 4 -1.29 0.22 -10.85
N VAL A 5 -0.77 -0.64 -11.74
CA VAL A 5 -1.58 -1.64 -12.47
C VAL A 5 -2.07 -2.76 -11.54
N LEU A 6 -1.22 -3.26 -10.63
CA LEU A 6 -1.64 -4.22 -9.61
C LEU A 6 -2.71 -3.63 -8.69
N GLY A 7 -2.51 -2.39 -8.24
CA GLY A 7 -3.48 -1.71 -7.38
C GLY A 7 -4.83 -1.46 -8.06
N ALA A 8 -4.82 -1.08 -9.34
CA ALA A 8 -6.06 -0.95 -10.11
C ALA A 8 -6.80 -2.28 -10.25
N ASN A 9 -6.08 -3.37 -10.50
CA ASN A 9 -6.67 -4.71 -10.63
C ASN A 9 -7.29 -5.19 -9.32
N ASP A 10 -6.57 -5.06 -8.21
CA ASP A 10 -7.07 -5.40 -6.88
C ASP A 10 -8.28 -4.54 -6.50
N GLY A 11 -8.27 -3.25 -6.84
CA GLY A 11 -9.39 -2.34 -6.61
C GLY A 11 -10.67 -2.76 -7.34
N ILE A 12 -10.57 -3.18 -8.61
CA ILE A 12 -11.70 -3.68 -9.40
C ILE A 12 -12.24 -4.98 -8.80
N VAL A 13 -11.36 -5.94 -8.49
CA VAL A 13 -11.75 -7.24 -7.95
C VAL A 13 -12.41 -7.10 -6.57
N SER A 14 -11.83 -6.29 -5.68
CA SER A 14 -12.40 -6.07 -4.34
C SER A 14 -13.75 -5.35 -4.40
N THR A 15 -13.91 -4.36 -5.28
CA THR A 15 -15.18 -3.64 -5.42
C THR A 15 -16.27 -4.54 -6.01
N ALA A 16 -15.93 -5.32 -7.04
CA ALA A 16 -16.85 -6.28 -7.64
C ALA A 16 -17.26 -7.35 -6.62
N GLY A 17 -16.33 -7.90 -5.85
CA GLY A 17 -16.60 -8.86 -4.78
C GLY A 17 -17.51 -8.28 -3.69
N LEU A 18 -17.25 -7.04 -3.26
CA LEU A 18 -18.10 -6.34 -2.30
C LEU A 18 -19.53 -6.17 -2.83
N VAL A 19 -19.69 -5.65 -4.06
CA VAL A 19 -21.00 -5.43 -4.67
C VAL A 19 -21.76 -6.75 -4.83
N VAL A 20 -21.10 -7.82 -5.27
CA VAL A 20 -21.69 -9.17 -5.37
C VAL A 20 -22.13 -9.68 -3.98
N GLY A 21 -21.29 -9.52 -2.96
CA GLY A 21 -21.62 -9.93 -1.58
C GLY A 21 -22.84 -9.19 -1.01
N VAL A 22 -22.91 -7.87 -1.24
CA VAL A 22 -24.05 -7.04 -0.81
C VAL A 22 -25.31 -7.40 -1.60
N ALA A 23 -25.20 -7.64 -2.91
CA ALA A 23 -26.31 -8.09 -3.75
C ALA A 23 -26.90 -9.44 -3.31
N GLY A 24 -26.06 -10.33 -2.76
CA GLY A 24 -26.53 -11.58 -2.16
C GLY A 24 -27.31 -11.40 -0.85
N ALA A 25 -27.17 -10.25 -0.18
CA ALA A 25 -27.81 -9.95 1.09
C ALA A 25 -29.00 -8.99 0.97
N THR A 26 -29.15 -8.28 -0.15
CA THR A 26 -30.25 -7.33 -0.36
C THR A 26 -30.52 -7.08 -1.84
N GLU A 27 -31.78 -6.80 -2.17
CA GLU A 27 -32.19 -6.31 -3.50
C GLU A 27 -32.25 -4.77 -3.57
N SER A 28 -31.97 -4.06 -2.47
CA SER A 28 -32.02 -2.61 -2.42
C SER A 28 -30.91 -1.97 -3.25
N ARG A 29 -31.30 -1.33 -4.35
CA ARG A 29 -30.38 -0.60 -5.24
C ARG A 29 -29.61 0.51 -4.53
N ASP A 30 -30.29 1.24 -3.65
CA ASP A 30 -29.65 2.34 -2.90
C ASP A 30 -28.58 1.79 -1.96
N ALA A 31 -28.85 0.66 -1.30
CA ALA A 31 -27.86 -0.02 -0.46
C ALA A 31 -26.65 -0.50 -1.27
N LEU A 32 -26.87 -1.08 -2.46
CA LEU A 32 -25.78 -1.50 -3.36
C LEU A 32 -24.90 -0.33 -3.79
N LEU A 33 -25.50 0.78 -4.23
CA LEU A 33 -24.77 1.95 -4.71
C LEU A 33 -23.96 2.59 -3.57
N THR A 34 -24.56 2.72 -2.39
CA THR A 34 -23.91 3.31 -1.22
C THR A 34 -22.75 2.45 -0.75
N ALA A 35 -22.94 1.13 -0.68
CA ALA A 35 -21.89 0.19 -0.31
C ALA A 35 -20.75 0.17 -1.33
N GLY A 36 -21.06 0.13 -2.63
CA GLY A 36 -20.06 0.16 -3.69
C GLY A 36 -19.20 1.42 -3.66
N LEU A 37 -19.83 2.60 -3.50
CA LEU A 37 -19.11 3.87 -3.40
C LEU A 37 -18.26 3.94 -2.13
N ALA A 38 -18.81 3.53 -0.98
CA ALA A 38 -18.06 3.48 0.27
C ALA A 38 -16.86 2.53 0.17
N GLY A 39 -17.02 1.38 -0.46
CA GLY A 39 -15.95 0.41 -0.70
C GLY A 39 -14.84 0.96 -1.60
N LEU A 40 -15.19 1.67 -2.68
CA LEU A 40 -14.22 2.33 -3.56
C LEU A 40 -13.39 3.39 -2.81
N LEU A 41 -14.06 4.23 -2.03
CA LEU A 41 -13.39 5.28 -1.24
C LEU A 41 -12.50 4.66 -0.15
N ALA A 42 -13.02 3.72 0.62
CA ALA A 42 -12.26 3.02 1.65
C ALA A 42 -11.04 2.28 1.06
N GLY A 43 -11.24 1.56 -0.05
CA GLY A 43 -10.18 0.83 -0.75
C GLY A 43 -9.08 1.75 -1.28
N SER A 44 -9.45 2.84 -1.97
CA SER A 44 -8.48 3.81 -2.50
C SER A 44 -7.69 4.53 -1.41
N MET A 45 -8.34 4.94 -0.32
CA MET A 45 -7.68 5.55 0.84
C MET A 45 -6.72 4.57 1.52
N SER A 46 -7.13 3.31 1.69
CA SER A 46 -6.28 2.25 2.25
C SER A 46 -5.04 2.00 1.40
N MET A 47 -5.18 1.94 0.07
CA MET A 47 -4.04 1.82 -0.84
C MET A 47 -3.09 3.00 -0.77
N ALA A 48 -3.62 4.23 -0.75
CA ALA A 48 -2.80 5.42 -0.63
C ALA A 48 -2.03 5.47 0.71
N ALA A 49 -2.70 5.13 1.81
CA ALA A 49 -2.09 5.05 3.13
C ALA A 49 -1.04 3.93 3.20
N GLY A 50 -1.34 2.75 2.66
CA GLY A 50 -0.42 1.62 2.60
C GLY A 50 0.84 1.94 1.79
N GLU A 51 0.70 2.59 0.63
CA GLU A 51 1.84 3.02 -0.18
C GLU A 51 2.67 4.08 0.55
N TYR A 52 2.04 5.06 1.19
CA TYR A 52 2.74 6.07 1.99
C TYR A 52 3.58 5.43 3.11
N VAL A 53 2.98 4.51 3.88
CA VAL A 53 3.66 3.80 4.97
C VAL A 53 4.78 2.89 4.44
N SER A 54 4.56 2.23 3.31
CA SER A 54 5.58 1.40 2.65
C SER A 54 6.80 2.24 2.27
N VAL A 55 6.59 3.38 1.62
CA VAL A 55 7.66 4.31 1.22
C VAL A 55 8.37 4.90 2.43
N SER A 56 7.64 5.27 3.49
CA SER A 56 8.27 5.79 4.71
C SER A 56 9.14 4.73 5.40
N THR A 57 8.65 3.51 5.50
CA THR A 57 9.37 2.39 6.12
C THR A 57 10.64 2.02 5.33
N GLN A 58 10.57 2.01 3.99
CA GLN A 58 11.75 1.80 3.15
C GLN A 58 12.80 2.89 3.38
N ARG A 59 12.38 4.16 3.39
CA ARG A 59 13.30 5.29 3.65
C ARG A 59 13.97 5.19 5.02
N ASP A 60 13.23 4.82 6.06
CA ASP A 60 13.80 4.68 7.39
C ASP A 60 14.77 3.49 7.48
N SER A 61 14.46 2.39 6.79
CA SER A 61 15.35 1.23 6.67
C SER A 61 16.65 1.60 5.95
N GLU A 62 16.59 2.36 4.86
CA GLU A 62 17.76 2.88 4.13
C GLU A 62 18.62 3.80 5.01
N ARG A 63 17.99 4.72 5.75
CA ARG A 63 18.68 5.61 6.69
C ARG A 63 19.39 4.83 7.79
N ALA A 64 18.73 3.82 8.35
CA ALA A 64 19.33 2.94 9.34
C ALA A 64 20.54 2.19 8.77
N ALA A 65 20.43 1.62 7.57
CA ALA A 65 21.54 0.96 6.90
C ALA A 65 22.72 1.92 6.66
N LEU A 66 22.45 3.14 6.18
CA LEU A 66 23.46 4.18 5.99
C LEU A 66 24.13 4.60 7.31
N ALA A 67 23.38 4.70 8.41
CA ALA A 67 23.94 5.01 9.72
C ALA A 67 24.93 3.92 10.18
N VAL A 68 24.60 2.65 9.97
CA VAL A 68 25.48 1.53 10.27
C VAL A 68 26.74 1.57 9.41
N VAL A 69 26.62 1.83 8.10
CA VAL A 69 27.78 1.96 7.21
C VAL A 69 28.67 3.13 7.63
N ARG A 70 28.09 4.30 7.90
CA ARG A 70 28.84 5.49 8.37
C ARG A 70 29.59 5.22 9.68
N ARG A 71 28.94 4.51 10.61
CA ARG A 71 29.59 4.10 11.86
C ARG A 71 30.78 3.17 11.59
N ARG A 72 30.61 2.15 10.73
CA ARG A 72 31.69 1.25 10.33
C ARG A 72 32.87 1.99 9.69
N LEU A 73 32.61 2.94 8.80
CA LEU A 73 33.65 3.75 8.16
C LEU A 73 34.40 4.64 9.17
N ARG A 74 33.73 5.16 10.20
CA ARG A 74 34.38 5.92 11.28
C ARG A 74 35.25 5.05 12.18
N GLU A 75 34.76 3.85 12.54
CA GLU A 75 35.46 2.93 13.44
C GLU A 75 36.61 2.19 12.74
N ARG A 76 36.49 1.92 11.44
CA ARG A 76 37.52 1.25 10.62
C ARG A 76 37.63 1.89 9.22
N PRO A 77 38.34 3.02 9.09
CA PRO A 77 38.42 3.73 7.82
C PRO A 77 39.06 2.91 6.68
N GLN A 78 39.93 1.95 7.00
CA GLN A 78 40.59 1.09 6.02
C GLN A 78 39.70 -0.03 5.45
N ALA A 79 38.53 -0.29 6.05
CA ALA A 79 37.62 -1.35 5.63
C ALA A 79 36.77 -0.98 4.39
N GLY A 80 36.81 0.27 3.93
CA GLY A 80 36.03 0.75 2.76
C GLY A 80 36.78 0.69 1.42
N LEU A 81 37.97 0.10 1.36
CA LEU A 81 38.84 0.05 0.16
C LEU A 81 38.87 -1.32 -0.54
N GLY A 82 37.86 -2.17 -0.32
CA GLY A 82 37.73 -3.50 -0.93
C GLY A 82 36.72 -3.56 -2.05
#